data_AF-A0A498NE43-F1
#
_entry.id   AF-A0A498NE43-F1
#
_cell.length_a   1.000
_cell.length_b   1.000
_cell.length_c   1.000
_cell.angle_alpha   90.00
_cell.angle_beta   90.00
_cell.angle_gamma   90.00
#
_symmetry.space_group_name_H-M   'P 1'
#
loop_
_entity.id
_entity.type
_entity.pdbx_description
1 polymer ?
#
loop_
_entity_poly.entity_id
_entity_poly.type
_entity_poly.pdbx_seq_one_letter_code
_entity_poly.pdbx_strand_id
1 'polypeptide(L)'
;MKGSIILSIIVSVICPVVHMWTPVFMYGTLKKGQPNYFRMEDTANGEAEFIACARTVEKYPLVIDTEYNIPFLLNVPGKGHHVYGEIYRVNQTMLDFLDKFEECPEWYQRIKIQLEVQDGDGERENKLESGSIMETEVYVKTKCEPELLQKPTYERYDTNGDHGLKYKEPE
;
A
#
# COMPACT_ATOMS: atom_id res chain seq x y z
N MET A 1 -2.03 -8.00 70.27
CA MET A 1 -1.78 -8.43 68.88
C MET A 1 -2.82 -7.77 67.97
N LYS A 2 -2.44 -6.74 67.21
CA LYS A 2 -3.28 -6.18 66.15
C LYS A 2 -2.42 -6.19 64.88
N GLY A 3 -2.72 -7.15 64.00
CA GLY A 3 -2.02 -7.34 62.73
C GLY A 3 -2.40 -6.25 61.76
N SER A 4 -1.41 -5.62 61.13
CA SER A 4 -1.60 -4.66 60.05
C SER A 4 -1.66 -5.43 58.73
N ILE A 5 -2.78 -5.33 58.02
CA ILE A 5 -2.97 -5.93 56.70
C ILE A 5 -2.43 -4.93 55.68
N ILE A 6 -1.33 -5.28 55.00
CA ILE A 6 -0.77 -4.50 53.91
C ILE A 6 -1.59 -4.81 52.65
N LEU A 7 -2.39 -3.85 52.20
CA LEU A 7 -3.14 -3.92 50.95
C LEU A 7 -2.16 -3.64 49.79
N SER A 8 -1.74 -4.69 49.06
CA SER A 8 -0.99 -4.52 47.81
C SER A 8 -1.93 -3.95 46.74
N ILE A 9 -1.71 -2.69 46.37
CA ILE A 9 -2.36 -2.08 45.22
C ILE A 9 -1.62 -2.56 43.97
N ILE A 10 -2.23 -3.50 43.24
CA ILE A 10 -1.79 -3.86 41.89
C ILE A 10 -2.23 -2.71 40.98
N VAL A 11 -1.29 -1.85 40.61
CA VAL A 11 -1.50 -0.87 39.54
C VAL A 11 -1.43 -1.64 38.22
N SER A 12 -2.58 -1.95 37.64
CA SER A 12 -2.65 -2.47 36.28
C SER A 12 -2.22 -1.35 35.33
N VAL A 13 -1.05 -1.50 34.72
CA VAL A 13 -0.59 -0.60 33.65
C VAL A 13 -1.48 -0.87 32.45
N ILE A 14 -2.51 -0.04 32.26
CA ILE A 14 -3.29 0.00 31.02
C ILE A 14 -2.37 0.66 29.99
N CYS A 15 -1.61 -0.14 29.24
CA CYS A 15 -0.97 0.37 28.03
C CYS A 15 -2.10 0.84 27.10
N PRO A 16 -2.16 2.12 26.72
CA PRO A 16 -3.08 2.53 25.67
C PRO A 16 -2.69 1.74 24.42
N VAL A 17 -3.69 1.15 23.74
CA VAL A 17 -3.51 0.53 22.43
C VAL A 17 -2.90 1.62 21.52
N VAL A 18 -1.59 1.53 21.30
CA VAL A 18 -0.87 2.41 20.39
C VAL A 18 -1.45 2.10 19.02
N HIS A 19 -2.22 3.04 18.48
CA HIS A 19 -2.71 2.93 17.11
C HIS A 19 -1.48 3.07 16.22
N MET A 20 -0.89 1.94 15.84
CA MET A 20 0.20 1.92 14.88
C MET A 20 -0.39 2.25 13.52
N TRP A 21 0.01 3.42 13.03
CA TRP A 21 -0.27 3.86 11.67
C TRP A 21 0.92 3.49 10.79
N THR A 22 0.66 2.78 9.70
CA THR A 22 1.68 2.35 8.75
C THR A 22 1.49 3.09 7.44
N PRO A 23 2.53 3.75 6.89
CA PRO A 23 2.46 4.33 5.56
C PRO A 23 2.56 3.24 4.50
N VAL A 24 1.58 3.16 3.60
CA VAL A 24 1.50 2.18 2.52
C VAL A 24 1.32 2.88 1.18
N PHE A 25 2.03 2.41 0.17
CA PHE A 25 2.01 2.90 -1.20
C PHE A 25 1.09 2.06 -2.08
N MET A 26 0.09 2.72 -2.67
CA MET A 26 -0.82 2.12 -3.63
C MET A 26 -0.45 2.60 -5.03
N TYR A 27 -0.06 1.67 -5.90
CA TYR A 27 0.25 1.95 -7.31
C TYR A 27 -0.83 1.44 -8.28
N GLY A 28 -1.64 0.47 -7.84
CA GLY A 28 -2.55 -0.33 -8.67
C GLY A 28 -4.03 -0.05 -8.42
N THR A 29 -4.80 -1.12 -8.26
CA THR A 29 -6.28 -1.09 -8.23
C THR A 29 -6.88 -0.41 -6.99
N LEU A 30 -6.09 -0.23 -5.92
CA LEU A 30 -6.50 0.41 -4.66
C LEU A 30 -6.31 1.93 -4.62
N LYS A 31 -5.77 2.55 -5.68
CA LYS A 31 -5.69 4.03 -5.79
C LYS A 31 -7.08 4.64 -5.97
N LYS A 32 -7.23 5.92 -5.65
CA LYS A 32 -8.47 6.65 -5.93
C LYS A 32 -8.84 6.56 -7.43
N GLY A 33 -10.12 6.37 -7.70
CA GLY A 33 -10.65 6.22 -9.07
C GLY A 33 -10.35 4.86 -9.73
N GLN A 34 -9.67 3.95 -9.04
CA GLN A 34 -9.39 2.60 -9.52
C GLN A 34 -10.38 1.57 -8.93
N PRO A 35 -10.52 0.37 -9.54
CA PRO A 35 -11.65 -0.53 -9.29
C PRO A 35 -11.84 -0.99 -7.85
N ASN A 36 -10.76 -1.11 -7.07
CA ASN A 36 -10.81 -1.62 -5.70
C ASN A 36 -10.74 -0.52 -4.64
N TYR A 37 -10.78 0.77 -5.03
CA TYR A 37 -10.67 1.90 -4.10
C TYR A 37 -11.72 1.87 -2.98
N PHE A 38 -12.93 1.40 -3.27
CA PHE A 38 -14.02 1.29 -2.29
C PHE A 38 -13.62 0.48 -1.04
N ARG A 39 -12.65 -0.44 -1.16
CA ARG A 39 -12.13 -1.23 -0.03
C ARG A 39 -11.31 -0.38 0.94
N MET A 40 -10.63 0.65 0.44
CA MET A 40 -9.89 1.64 1.23
C MET A 40 -10.82 2.60 1.98
N GLU A 41 -12.03 2.83 1.45
CA GLU A 41 -13.04 3.72 2.05
C GLU A 41 -13.97 3.00 3.05
N ASP A 42 -14.09 1.68 2.95
CA ASP A 42 -14.93 0.89 3.83
C ASP A 42 -14.31 0.78 5.23
N THR A 43 -14.90 1.50 6.19
CA THR A 43 -14.45 1.55 7.58
C THR A 43 -14.57 0.21 8.30
N ALA A 44 -15.32 -0.76 7.77
CA ALA A 44 -15.32 -2.12 8.29
C ALA A 44 -13.97 -2.83 8.06
N ASN A 45 -13.20 -2.41 7.06
CA ASN A 45 -11.86 -2.94 6.78
C ASN A 45 -10.78 -2.23 7.62
N GLY A 46 -11.10 -1.11 8.28
CA GLY A 46 -10.17 -0.30 9.06
C GLY A 46 -10.11 1.15 8.57
N GLU A 47 -9.10 1.90 9.01
CA GLU A 47 -8.94 3.31 8.63
C GLU A 47 -7.76 3.48 7.66
N ALA A 48 -8.01 4.18 6.55
CA ALA A 48 -6.99 4.61 5.61
C ALA A 48 -7.13 6.12 5.34
N GLU A 49 -6.02 6.84 5.41
CA GLU A 49 -6.01 8.28 5.18
C GLU A 49 -4.97 8.63 4.12
N PHE A 50 -5.42 9.31 3.07
CA PHE A 50 -4.53 9.83 2.03
C PHE A 50 -3.54 10.83 2.61
N ILE A 51 -2.27 10.65 2.27
CA ILE A 51 -1.15 11.49 2.70
C ILE A 51 -0.60 12.31 1.54
N ALA A 52 -0.24 11.68 0.42
CA ALA A 52 0.31 12.40 -0.73
C ALA A 52 0.33 11.57 -2.02
N CYS A 53 0.35 12.26 -3.16
CA CYS A 53 0.81 11.68 -4.42
C CYS A 53 2.34 11.46 -4.36
N ALA A 54 2.82 10.34 -4.89
CA ALA A 54 4.24 10.01 -4.85
C ALA A 54 4.67 9.15 -6.03
N ARG A 55 5.98 8.98 -6.20
CA ARG A 55 6.59 8.01 -7.11
C ARG A 55 7.72 7.24 -6.44
N THR A 56 8.03 6.05 -6.94
CA THR A 56 9.18 5.28 -6.45
C THR A 56 10.50 6.00 -6.73
N VAL A 57 11.41 6.05 -5.74
CA VAL A 57 12.77 6.58 -5.95
C VAL A 57 13.55 5.64 -6.87
N GLU A 58 13.54 4.35 -6.58
CA GLU A 58 14.08 3.33 -7.47
C GLU A 58 13.11 3.01 -8.61
N LYS A 59 13.64 2.54 -9.74
CA LYS A 59 12.80 2.06 -10.84
C LYS A 59 12.31 0.64 -10.56
N TYR A 60 11.04 0.38 -10.88
CA TYR A 60 10.47 -0.96 -10.83
C TYR A 60 9.68 -1.29 -12.12
N PRO A 61 9.67 -2.55 -12.58
CA PRO A 61 8.73 -3.00 -13.59
C PRO A 61 7.33 -3.07 -12.99
N LEU A 62 6.43 -2.18 -13.41
CA LEU A 62 4.98 -2.32 -13.21
C LEU A 62 4.40 -2.91 -14.49
N VAL A 63 3.88 -4.12 -14.42
CA VAL A 63 3.30 -4.85 -15.56
C VAL A 63 1.81 -5.08 -15.33
N ILE A 64 1.06 -5.35 -16.40
CA ILE A 64 -0.34 -5.77 -16.32
C ILE A 64 -0.43 -7.19 -16.85
N ASP A 65 -1.01 -8.10 -16.09
CA ASP A 65 -1.09 -9.51 -16.48
C ASP A 65 -2.32 -10.24 -15.94
N THR A 66 -2.40 -11.55 -16.19
CA THR A 66 -3.52 -12.46 -15.97
C THR A 66 -4.71 -12.16 -16.88
N GLU A 67 -5.68 -13.07 -16.94
CA GLU A 67 -6.94 -12.84 -17.65
C GLU A 67 -7.78 -11.69 -17.05
N TYR A 68 -7.46 -11.32 -15.81
CA TYR A 68 -8.10 -10.26 -15.01
C TYR A 68 -7.44 -8.88 -15.16
N ASN A 69 -6.34 -8.78 -15.89
CA ASN A 69 -5.58 -7.54 -16.11
C ASN A 69 -5.15 -6.86 -14.79
N ILE A 70 -4.58 -7.65 -13.88
CA ILE A 70 -4.09 -7.20 -12.57
C ILE A 70 -2.72 -6.51 -12.75
N PRO A 71 -2.53 -5.31 -12.16
CA PRO A 71 -1.22 -4.67 -12.13
C PRO A 71 -0.28 -5.31 -11.11
N PHE A 72 0.93 -5.69 -11.52
CA PHE A 72 1.97 -6.25 -10.66
C PHE A 72 3.20 -5.35 -10.63
N LEU A 73 3.62 -4.95 -9.43
CA LEU A 73 4.95 -4.39 -9.22
C LEU A 73 5.96 -5.52 -8.98
N LEU A 74 6.90 -5.70 -9.90
CA LEU A 74 7.91 -6.75 -9.79
C LEU A 74 9.08 -6.27 -8.93
N ASN A 75 9.54 -7.08 -7.98
CA ASN A 75 10.67 -6.73 -7.11
C ASN A 75 12.03 -6.86 -7.83
N VAL A 76 12.23 -6.06 -8.87
CA VAL A 76 13.46 -6.00 -9.67
C VAL A 76 13.91 -4.54 -9.75
N PRO A 77 14.45 -3.99 -8.64
CA PRO A 77 14.84 -2.59 -8.58
C PRO A 77 15.87 -2.25 -9.65
N GLY A 78 15.79 -1.02 -10.18
CA GLY A 78 16.63 -0.51 -11.26
C GLY A 78 16.13 -0.81 -12.67
N LYS A 79 14.99 -1.51 -12.83
CA LYS A 79 14.34 -1.78 -14.13
C LYS A 79 12.97 -1.13 -14.24
N GLY A 80 12.47 -0.95 -15.46
CA GLY A 80 11.16 -0.32 -15.69
C GLY A 80 11.21 1.18 -15.46
N HIS A 81 10.30 1.71 -14.63
CA HIS A 81 10.05 3.14 -14.48
C HIS A 81 9.98 3.55 -13.00
N HIS A 82 10.00 4.87 -12.76
CA HIS A 82 9.57 5.40 -11.47
C HIS A 82 8.04 5.33 -11.44
N VAL A 83 7.51 4.46 -10.59
CA VAL A 83 6.08 4.13 -10.61
C VAL A 83 5.31 5.14 -9.76
N TYR A 84 4.30 5.78 -10.36
CA TYR A 84 3.43 6.76 -9.71
C TYR A 84 2.27 6.10 -8.97
N GLY A 85 1.97 6.63 -7.79
CA GLY A 85 0.88 6.17 -6.95
C GLY A 85 0.58 7.13 -5.81
N GLU A 86 -0.01 6.56 -4.75
CA GLU A 86 -0.57 7.31 -3.64
C GLU A 86 -0.08 6.73 -2.32
N ILE A 87 0.31 7.59 -1.39
CA ILE A 87 0.68 7.23 -0.02
C ILE A 87 -0.55 7.37 0.85
N TYR A 88 -0.88 6.31 1.57
CA TYR A 88 -1.89 6.31 2.63
C TYR A 88 -1.22 5.98 3.96
N ARG A 89 -1.69 6.57 5.06
CA ARG A 89 -1.46 5.99 6.39
C ARG A 89 -2.66 5.10 6.72
N VAL A 90 -2.39 3.88 7.16
CA VAL A 90 -3.43 2.91 7.52
C VAL A 90 -3.24 2.45 8.95
N ASN A 91 -4.34 2.22 9.67
CA ASN A 91 -4.25 1.58 10.98
C ASN A 91 -3.98 0.07 10.85
N GLN A 92 -3.66 -0.59 11.96
CA GLN A 92 -3.35 -2.03 11.94
C GLN A 92 -4.49 -2.88 11.34
N THR A 93 -5.75 -2.55 11.61
CA THR A 93 -6.90 -3.29 11.07
C THR A 93 -6.95 -3.24 9.55
N MET A 94 -6.74 -2.07 8.95
CA MET A 94 -6.65 -1.90 7.50
C MET A 94 -5.42 -2.59 6.93
N LEU A 95 -4.29 -2.53 7.65
CA LEU A 95 -3.07 -3.21 7.24
C LEU A 95 -3.26 -4.75 7.15
N ASP A 96 -3.91 -5.34 8.16
CA ASP A 96 -4.23 -6.77 8.21
C ASP A 96 -5.23 -7.17 7.10
N PHE A 97 -6.23 -6.31 6.84
CA PHE A 97 -7.16 -6.50 5.72
C PHE A 97 -6.43 -6.51 4.38
N LEU A 98 -5.53 -5.55 4.16
CA LEU A 98 -4.78 -5.43 2.92
C LEU A 98 -3.85 -6.63 2.69
N ASP A 99 -3.18 -7.13 3.73
CA ASP A 99 -2.37 -8.37 3.62
C ASP A 99 -3.22 -9.56 3.17
N LYS A 100 -4.41 -9.70 3.74
CA LYS A 100 -5.33 -10.77 3.37
C LYS A 100 -5.87 -10.59 1.95
N PHE A 101 -6.21 -9.36 1.57
CA PHE A 101 -6.75 -9.03 0.25
C PHE A 101 -5.72 -9.25 -0.87
N GLU A 102 -4.45 -8.90 -0.61
CA GLU A 102 -3.34 -9.10 -1.54
C GLU A 102 -2.70 -10.51 -1.40
N GLU A 103 -3.35 -11.44 -0.69
CA GLU A 103 -2.89 -12.82 -0.50
C GLU A 103 -1.40 -12.92 -0.09
N CYS A 104 -0.98 -12.11 0.88
CA CYS A 104 0.38 -12.09 1.40
C CYS A 104 0.65 -13.24 2.39
N PRO A 105 1.84 -13.88 2.36
CA PRO A 105 2.99 -13.61 1.48
C PRO A 105 3.01 -14.42 0.16
N GLU A 106 1.96 -15.17 -0.17
CA GLU A 106 1.95 -16.13 -1.28
C GLU A 106 1.91 -15.45 -2.66
N TRP A 107 1.01 -14.49 -2.85
CA TRP A 107 0.78 -13.82 -4.13
C TRP A 107 1.61 -12.54 -4.27
N TYR A 108 1.52 -11.69 -3.24
CA TYR A 108 2.38 -10.54 -3.02
C TYR A 108 3.18 -10.70 -1.73
N GLN A 109 4.21 -9.87 -1.58
CA GLN A 109 4.91 -9.64 -0.34
C GLN A 109 4.89 -8.15 -0.05
N ARG A 110 4.66 -7.80 1.22
CA ARG A 110 4.83 -6.42 1.67
C ARG A 110 6.28 -6.15 2.01
N ILE A 111 6.88 -5.19 1.33
CA ILE A 111 8.27 -4.75 1.55
C ILE A 111 8.31 -3.25 1.80
N LYS A 112 9.45 -2.74 2.29
CA LYS A 112 9.70 -1.31 2.46
C LYS A 112 10.47 -0.75 1.28
N ILE A 113 10.03 0.39 0.75
CA ILE A 113 10.71 1.13 -0.33
C ILE A 113 10.76 2.63 -0.01
N GLN A 114 11.64 3.35 -0.70
CA GLN A 114 11.67 4.81 -0.67
C GLN A 114 10.81 5.41 -1.78
N LEU A 115 10.00 6.40 -1.40
CA LEU A 115 9.20 7.19 -2.32
C LEU A 115 9.59 8.65 -2.26
N GLU A 116 9.51 9.31 -3.40
CA GLU A 116 9.58 10.76 -3.52
C GLU A 116 8.16 11.32 -3.66
N VAL A 117 7.77 12.19 -2.75
CA VAL A 117 6.50 12.92 -2.80
C VAL A 117 6.49 13.81 -4.04
N GLN A 118 5.38 13.77 -4.78
CA GLN A 118 5.17 14.55 -6.00
C GLN A 118 4.20 15.69 -5.71
N ASP A 119 4.03 16.60 -6.67
CA ASP A 119 2.95 17.58 -6.59
C ASP A 119 1.58 16.88 -6.58
N GLY A 120 0.60 17.51 -5.95
CA GLY A 120 -0.76 16.98 -5.87
C GLY A 120 -1.40 16.81 -7.26
N ASP A 121 -2.36 15.89 -7.36
CA ASP A 121 -3.13 15.63 -8.58
C ASP A 121 -4.18 16.71 -8.89
N GLY A 122 -4.30 17.74 -8.04
CA GLY A 122 -5.31 18.80 -8.14
C GLY A 122 -6.68 18.42 -7.56
N GLU A 123 -6.87 17.16 -7.15
CA GLU A 123 -8.09 16.69 -6.49
C GLU A 123 -7.96 16.61 -4.97
N ARG A 124 -6.77 16.24 -4.48
CA ARG A 124 -6.47 16.16 -3.05
C ARG A 124 -5.22 16.95 -2.72
N GLU A 125 -5.26 17.58 -1.55
CA GLU A 125 -4.11 18.28 -0.99
C GLU A 125 -3.16 17.28 -0.35
N ASN A 126 -1.88 17.35 -0.73
CA ASN A 126 -0.83 16.57 -0.09
C ASN A 126 -0.56 17.12 1.32
N LYS A 127 -0.36 16.22 2.27
CA LYS A 127 0.04 16.52 3.66
C LYS A 127 1.56 16.55 3.84
N LEU A 128 2.31 16.21 2.79
CA LEU A 128 3.76 16.19 2.75
C LEU A 128 4.27 17.13 1.66
N GLU A 129 5.47 17.66 1.86
CA GLU A 129 6.11 18.58 0.92
C GLU A 129 6.59 17.84 -0.34
N SER A 130 6.36 18.43 -1.51
CA SER A 130 6.86 17.93 -2.79
C SER A 130 8.39 17.81 -2.79
N GLY A 131 8.92 16.73 -3.34
CA GLY A 131 10.36 16.41 -3.35
C GLY A 131 10.88 15.79 -2.03
N SER A 132 10.07 15.71 -0.98
CA SER A 132 10.46 14.97 0.24
C SER A 132 10.52 13.46 -0.04
N ILE A 133 11.45 12.76 0.62
CA ILE A 133 11.60 11.30 0.52
C ILE A 133 11.10 10.66 1.82
N MET A 134 10.33 9.59 1.71
CA MET A 134 9.90 8.79 2.86
C MET A 134 9.94 7.29 2.58
N GLU A 135 10.17 6.49 3.63
CA GLU A 135 10.02 5.05 3.58
C GLU A 135 8.55 4.66 3.75
N THR A 136 8.05 3.79 2.87
CA THR A 136 6.68 3.26 2.90
C THR A 136 6.66 1.76 2.64
N GLU A 137 5.62 1.09 3.11
CA GLU A 137 5.35 -0.28 2.72
C GLU A 137 4.68 -0.36 1.35
N VAL A 138 4.93 -1.41 0.57
CA VAL A 138 4.35 -1.64 -0.76
C VAL A 138 4.19 -3.14 -0.99
N TYR A 139 3.16 -3.53 -1.74
CA TYR A 139 2.94 -4.92 -2.17
C TYR A 139 3.66 -5.19 -3.49
N VAL A 140 4.65 -6.07 -3.49
CA VAL A 140 5.37 -6.53 -4.69
C VAL A 140 5.06 -7.98 -4.98
N LYS A 141 5.06 -8.38 -6.26
CA LYS A 141 4.79 -9.77 -6.63
C LYS A 141 5.83 -10.70 -5.99
N THR A 142 5.39 -11.72 -5.27
CA THR A 142 6.24 -12.68 -4.55
C THR A 142 7.21 -13.42 -5.47
N LYS A 143 6.69 -13.91 -6.60
CA LYS A 143 7.46 -14.64 -7.61
C LYS A 143 7.53 -13.77 -8.85
N CYS A 144 8.72 -13.69 -9.43
CA CYS A 144 8.95 -12.99 -10.68
C CYS A 144 9.15 -14.04 -11.77
N GLU A 145 8.06 -14.47 -12.39
CA GLU A 145 8.11 -15.40 -13.52
C GLU A 145 8.88 -14.74 -14.69
N PRO A 146 9.76 -15.46 -15.40
CA PRO A 146 10.55 -14.90 -16.50
C PRO A 146 9.71 -14.25 -17.63
N GLU A 147 8.46 -14.67 -17.77
CA GLU A 147 7.50 -14.13 -18.75
C GLU A 147 7.02 -12.72 -18.36
N LEU A 148 6.87 -12.44 -17.06
CA LEU A 148 6.51 -11.10 -16.57
C LEU A 148 7.57 -10.07 -16.92
N LEU A 149 8.84 -10.45 -16.92
CA LEU A 149 9.97 -9.58 -17.25
C LEU A 149 10.00 -9.12 -18.72
N GLN A 150 9.24 -9.79 -19.60
CA GLN A 150 9.16 -9.47 -21.02
C GLN A 150 7.93 -8.62 -21.36
N LYS A 151 7.04 -8.37 -20.39
CA LYS A 151 5.82 -7.60 -20.61
C LYS A 151 6.13 -6.09 -20.70
N PRO A 152 5.26 -5.32 -21.39
CA PRO A 152 5.31 -3.86 -21.31
C PRO A 152 5.25 -3.38 -19.87
N THR A 153 6.07 -2.38 -19.55
CA THR A 153 6.12 -1.75 -18.25
C THR A 153 5.46 -0.38 -18.30
N TYR A 154 4.83 0.03 -17.21
CA TYR A 154 4.06 1.27 -17.13
C TYR A 154 4.58 2.18 -16.02
N GLU A 155 4.50 3.49 -16.21
CA GLU A 155 4.82 4.48 -15.15
C GLU A 155 3.65 4.66 -14.19
N ARG A 156 2.43 4.45 -14.67
CA ARG A 156 1.19 4.61 -13.93
C ARG A 156 0.17 3.58 -14.41
N TYR A 157 -0.42 2.85 -13.48
CA TYR A 157 -1.58 2.02 -13.77
C TYR A 157 -2.86 2.87 -13.78
N ASP A 158 -3.71 2.64 -14.78
CA ASP A 158 -5.10 3.07 -14.84
C ASP A 158 -5.93 2.00 -15.57
N THR A 159 -6.98 1.46 -14.95
CA THR A 159 -7.86 0.45 -15.59
C THR A 159 -8.46 0.93 -16.92
N ASN A 160 -8.62 2.24 -17.12
CA ASN A 160 -9.11 2.83 -18.36
C ASN A 160 -7.98 3.45 -19.21
N GLY A 161 -6.73 3.08 -18.96
CA GLY A 161 -5.55 3.56 -19.67
C GLY A 161 -5.53 3.17 -21.15
N ASP A 162 -4.64 3.81 -21.90
CA ASP A 162 -4.44 3.63 -23.34
C ASP A 162 -3.96 2.22 -23.73
N HIS A 163 -3.48 1.43 -22.76
CA HIS A 163 -3.17 0.01 -22.94
C HIS A 163 -4.39 -0.86 -23.28
N GLY A 164 -5.63 -0.40 -23.04
CA GLY A 164 -6.85 -1.15 -23.37
C GLY A 164 -7.11 -2.40 -22.52
N LEU A 165 -6.21 -2.71 -21.58
CA LEU A 165 -6.32 -3.83 -20.63
C LEU A 165 -7.16 -3.45 -19.40
N LYS A 166 -8.49 -3.46 -19.55
CA LYS A 166 -9.42 -3.13 -18.45
C LYS A 166 -9.46 -4.22 -17.38
N TYR A 167 -9.34 -3.84 -16.10
CA TYR A 167 -9.47 -4.76 -14.97
C TYR A 167 -10.78 -5.55 -15.03
N LYS A 168 -10.70 -6.82 -14.65
CA LYS A 168 -11.86 -7.69 -14.44
C LYS A 168 -11.78 -8.26 -13.04
N GLU A 169 -12.91 -8.32 -12.36
CA GLU A 169 -12.99 -8.95 -11.04
C GLU A 169 -12.80 -10.46 -11.19
N PRO A 170 -11.89 -11.08 -10.41
CA PRO A 170 -11.80 -12.54 -10.33
C PRO A 170 -13.10 -13.15 -9.80
N GLU A 171 -13.54 -14.25 -10.40
CA GLU A 171 -14.73 -15.01 -9.97
C GLU A 171 -14.50 -15.78 -8.66
#